data_AF-A0A7S7RRD5-F1
#
_entry.id   AF-A0A7S7RRD5-F1
#
_cell.length_a   1.000
_cell.length_b   1.000
_cell.length_c   1.000
_cell.angle_alpha   90.00
_cell.angle_beta   90.00
_cell.angle_gamma   90.00
#
_symmetry.space_group_name_H-M   'P 1'
#
loop_
_entity.id
_entity.type
_entity.pdbx_description
1 polymer ?
#
loop_
_entity_poly.entity_id
_entity_poly.type
_entity_poly.pdbx_seq_one_letter_code
_entity_poly.pdbx_strand_id
1 'polypeptide(L)'
;MKYIIDMIDDIRENIQNSYDYTLLAMLLKEDSLENFQNVGVKVITSLYVDHDAKQLQLGFFDENVTSKELLECVNSLEMKAMMYEVMIKVSNEHPLMPIIGFGDNHKEKQYTFFVIS
;
A
#
# COMPACT_ATOMS: atom_id res chain seq x y z
N MET A 1 2.41 -10.79 6.41
CA MET A 1 3.16 -9.61 5.95
C MET A 1 3.28 -9.70 4.44
N LYS A 2 3.16 -8.57 3.74
CA LYS A 2 3.22 -8.50 2.28
C LYS A 2 4.50 -7.81 1.82
N TYR A 3 5.08 -8.29 0.74
CA TYR A 3 6.31 -7.77 0.15
C TYR A 3 6.03 -7.00 -1.15
N ILE A 4 7.02 -6.25 -1.64
CA ILE A 4 6.91 -5.52 -2.90
C ILE A 4 6.53 -6.49 -4.04
N ILE A 5 7.10 -7.70 -4.09
CA ILE A 5 6.74 -8.69 -5.10
C ILE A 5 5.27 -9.12 -5.02
N ASP A 6 4.72 -9.33 -3.82
CA ASP A 6 3.29 -9.67 -3.66
C ASP A 6 2.40 -8.54 -4.21
N MET A 7 2.79 -7.29 -3.92
CA MET A 7 2.09 -6.10 -4.42
C MET A 7 2.18 -5.96 -5.94
N ILE A 8 3.35 -6.24 -6.55
CA ILE A 8 3.51 -6.18 -8.01
C ILE A 8 2.63 -7.23 -8.68
N ASP A 9 2.67 -8.47 -8.17
CA ASP A 9 1.91 -9.56 -8.73
C ASP A 9 0.40 -9.26 -8.66
N ASP A 10 -0.07 -8.75 -7.53
CA ASP A 10 -1.46 -8.34 -7.34
C ASP A 10 -1.87 -7.15 -8.26
N ILE A 11 -1.02 -6.12 -8.38
CA ILE A 11 -1.26 -4.99 -9.30
C ILE A 11 -1.32 -5.46 -10.76
N ARG A 12 -0.46 -6.41 -11.14
CA ARG A 12 -0.44 -6.95 -12.50
C ARG A 12 -1.69 -7.79 -12.77
N GLU A 13 -2.13 -8.58 -11.81
CA GLU A 13 -3.28 -9.47 -11.94
C GLU A 13 -4.60 -8.68 -11.95
N ASN A 14 -4.80 -7.82 -10.95
CA ASN A 14 -6.09 -7.16 -10.74
C ASN A 14 -6.23 -5.89 -11.59
N ILE A 15 -5.24 -5.00 -11.56
CA ILE A 15 -5.35 -3.69 -12.24
C ILE A 15 -4.50 -3.58 -13.53
N GLN A 16 -3.88 -4.67 -13.97
CA GLN A 16 -3.11 -4.79 -15.23
C GLN A 16 -2.02 -3.72 -15.38
N ASN A 17 -1.34 -3.37 -14.28
CA ASN A 17 -0.35 -2.27 -14.23
C ASN A 17 -0.92 -0.91 -14.70
N SER A 18 -2.23 -0.69 -14.57
CA SER A 18 -2.83 0.57 -14.98
C SER A 18 -2.35 1.72 -14.10
N TYR A 19 -2.04 2.85 -14.75
CA TYR A 19 -1.50 4.06 -14.13
C TYR A 19 -2.57 5.04 -13.62
N ASP A 20 -3.85 4.73 -13.82
CA ASP A 20 -4.99 5.60 -13.53
C ASP A 20 -5.68 5.31 -12.19
N TYR A 21 -5.07 4.47 -11.34
CA TYR A 21 -5.64 4.11 -10.04
C TYR A 21 -5.15 5.04 -8.93
N THR A 22 -6.09 5.45 -8.09
CA THR A 22 -5.80 6.11 -6.82
C THR A 22 -5.43 5.07 -5.78
N LEU A 23 -4.31 5.28 -5.09
CA LEU A 23 -3.85 4.38 -4.04
C LEU A 23 -4.49 4.76 -2.71
N LEU A 24 -5.07 3.80 -2.01
CA LEU A 24 -5.77 4.00 -0.74
C LEU A 24 -5.20 3.08 0.33
N ALA A 25 -5.17 3.52 1.58
CA ALA A 25 -5.06 2.63 2.72
C ALA A 25 -6.38 2.59 3.47
N MET A 26 -6.88 1.38 3.71
CA MET A 26 -8.06 1.15 4.55
C MET A 26 -7.62 0.58 5.89
N LEU A 27 -7.95 1.33 6.94
CA LEU A 27 -7.70 0.97 8.33
C LEU A 27 -8.82 0.04 8.80
N LEU A 28 -8.44 -1.15 9.21
CA LEU A 28 -9.34 -2.19 9.67
C LEU A 28 -9.16 -2.39 11.17
N LYS A 29 -10.28 -2.44 11.89
CA LYS A 29 -10.31 -2.83 13.30
C LYS A 29 -11.01 -4.16 13.43
N GLU A 30 -10.37 -5.10 14.13
CA GLU A 30 -10.97 -6.38 14.47
C GLU A 30 -11.97 -6.22 15.63
N ASP A 31 -13.17 -6.78 15.47
CA ASP A 31 -14.19 -6.81 16.52
C ASP A 31 -14.08 -8.06 17.40
N SER A 32 -14.93 -8.15 18.43
CA SER A 32 -14.94 -9.29 19.37
C SER A 32 -15.36 -10.63 18.75
N LEU A 33 -15.79 -10.62 17.48
CA LEU A 33 -16.21 -11.78 16.70
C LEU A 33 -15.21 -12.09 15.57
N GLU A 34 -14.00 -11.52 15.63
CA GLU A 34 -12.93 -11.69 14.62
C GLU A 34 -13.31 -11.17 13.22
N ASN A 35 -14.26 -10.22 13.13
CA ASN A 35 -14.57 -9.56 11.87
C ASN A 35 -13.78 -8.26 11.73
N PHE A 36 -13.34 -7.96 10.50
CA PHE A 36 -12.69 -6.70 10.19
C PHE A 36 -13.71 -5.64 9.80
N GLN A 37 -13.72 -4.54 10.55
CA GLN A 37 -14.55 -3.36 10.29
C GLN A 37 -13.67 -2.22 9.75
N ASN A 38 -14.13 -1.55 8.69
CA ASN A 38 -13.48 -0.34 8.19
C ASN A 38 -13.69 0.81 9.19
N VAL A 39 -12.59 1.33 9.72
CA VAL A 39 -12.58 2.47 10.66
C VAL A 39 -11.97 3.73 10.07
N GLY A 40 -11.54 3.68 8.81
CA GLY A 40 -11.02 4.84 8.10
C GLY A 40 -10.39 4.46 6.76
N VAL A 41 -10.45 5.39 5.81
CA VAL A 41 -9.76 5.28 4.52
C VAL A 41 -8.95 6.56 4.32
N LYS A 42 -7.72 6.41 3.83
CA LYS A 42 -6.86 7.54 3.50
C LYS A 42 -6.22 7.34 2.12
N VAL A 43 -6.08 8.42 1.37
CA VAL A 43 -5.40 8.42 0.06
C VAL A 43 -3.90 8.41 0.30
N ILE A 44 -3.19 7.42 -0.23
CA ILE A 44 -1.74 7.36 -0.14
C ILE A 44 -1.15 8.45 -1.01
N THR A 45 -0.25 9.23 -0.41
CA THR A 45 0.27 10.48 -0.95
C THR A 45 1.78 10.60 -0.72
N SER A 46 2.45 9.47 -0.47
CA SER A 46 3.91 9.42 -0.49
C SER A 46 4.38 7.99 -0.60
N LEU A 47 5.61 7.86 -1.07
CA LEU A 47 6.33 6.62 -1.12
C LEU A 47 7.77 6.86 -0.71
N TYR A 48 8.29 6.01 0.17
CA TYR A 48 9.67 6.03 0.62
C TYR A 48 10.23 4.61 0.69
N VAL A 49 11.44 4.42 0.19
CA VAL A 49 12.14 3.13 0.24
C VAL A 49 13.24 3.23 1.31
N ASP A 50 13.10 2.45 2.37
CA ASP A 50 14.08 2.32 3.43
C ASP A 50 14.94 1.07 3.18
N HIS A 51 16.16 1.27 2.69
CA HIS A 51 17.08 0.19 2.39
C HIS A 51 17.66 -0.49 3.64
N ASP A 52 17.78 0.24 4.74
CA ASP A 52 18.34 -0.28 5.98
C ASP A 52 17.31 -1.16 6.70
N ALA A 53 16.06 -0.69 6.78
CA ALA A 53 14.94 -1.45 7.32
C ALA A 53 14.40 -2.51 6.34
N LYS A 54 14.79 -2.45 5.06
CA LYS A 54 14.26 -3.28 3.97
C LYS A 54 12.74 -3.15 3.82
N GLN A 55 12.27 -1.91 3.72
CA GLN A 55 10.85 -1.59 3.68
C GLN A 55 10.49 -0.63 2.54
N LEU A 56 9.32 -0.81 1.96
CA LEU A 56 8.61 0.18 1.17
C LEU A 56 7.54 0.82 2.05
N GLN A 57 7.71 2.08 2.41
CA GLN A 57 6.77 2.83 3.23
C GLN A 57 5.86 3.68 2.34
N LEU A 58 4.55 3.42 2.43
CA LEU A 58 3.51 4.22 1.78
C LEU A 58 2.86 5.09 2.84
N GLY A 59 2.88 6.41 2.66
CA GLY A 59 2.43 7.36 3.68
C GLY A 59 1.42 8.38 3.18
N PHE A 60 1.06 9.32 4.06
CA PHE A 60 0.07 10.36 3.82
C PHE A 60 0.72 11.75 4.01
N PHE A 61 1.36 12.29 2.98
CA PHE A 61 1.83 13.69 2.94
C PHE A 61 0.93 14.52 2.00
N ASP A 62 1.15 15.82 1.85
CA ASP A 62 0.21 16.69 1.10
C ASP A 62 0.19 16.45 -0.44
N GLU A 63 0.87 15.44 -0.98
CA GLU A 63 1.05 15.19 -2.42
C GLU A 63 0.43 13.87 -2.91
N ASN A 64 -0.65 13.88 -3.70
CA ASN A 64 -1.31 12.63 -4.13
C ASN A 64 -0.38 11.68 -4.92
N VAL A 65 -0.22 10.43 -4.45
CA VAL A 65 0.55 9.39 -5.15
C VAL A 65 -0.41 8.50 -5.94
N THR A 66 -0.06 8.29 -7.20
CA THR A 66 -0.80 7.50 -8.17
C THR A 66 -0.17 6.11 -8.34
N SER A 67 -0.93 5.16 -8.89
CA SER A 67 -0.36 3.86 -9.27
C SER A 67 0.79 3.98 -10.27
N LYS A 68 0.82 5.06 -11.07
CA LYS A 68 1.96 5.40 -11.93
C LYS A 68 3.25 5.60 -11.15
N GLU A 69 3.25 6.50 -10.17
CA GLU A 69 4.45 6.83 -9.38
C GLU A 69 4.93 5.63 -8.57
N LEU A 70 3.99 4.82 -8.06
CA LEU A 70 4.32 3.55 -7.42
C LEU A 70 5.03 2.61 -8.39
N LEU A 71 4.45 2.38 -9.58
CA LEU A 71 5.03 1.46 -10.56
C LEU A 71 6.37 1.96 -11.11
N GLU A 72 6.52 3.26 -11.33
CA GLU A 72 7.79 3.88 -11.71
C GLU A 72 8.85 3.69 -10.64
N CYS A 73 8.52 3.92 -9.36
CA CYS A 73 9.43 3.68 -8.25
C CYS A 73 9.84 2.20 -8.20
N VAL A 74 8.86 1.29 -8.22
CA VAL A 74 9.10 -0.15 -8.12
C VAL A 74 9.93 -0.68 -9.30
N ASN A 75 9.67 -0.21 -10.53
CA ASN A 75 10.45 -0.58 -11.70
C ASN A 75 11.91 -0.08 -11.65
N SER A 76 12.18 0.98 -10.87
CA SER A 76 13.54 1.50 -10.65
C SER A 76 14.31 0.73 -9.57
N LEU A 77 13.64 -0.13 -8.79
CA LEU A 77 14.25 -0.88 -7.71
C LEU A 77 15.10 -2.05 -8.22
N GLU A 78 16.23 -2.27 -7.55
CA GLU A 78 17.03 -3.47 -7.77
C GLU A 78 16.26 -4.73 -7.35
N MET A 79 16.53 -5.88 -7.98
CA MET A 79 15.90 -7.18 -7.68
C MET A 79 15.91 -7.53 -6.18
N LYS A 80 16.96 -7.14 -5.45
CA LYS A 80 17.08 -7.39 -4.00
C LYS A 80 16.02 -6.66 -3.17
N ALA A 81 15.50 -5.53 -3.67
CA ALA A 81 14.49 -4.73 -2.99
C ALA A 81 13.07 -5.26 -3.20
N MET A 82 12.84 -6.17 -4.16
CA MET A 82 11.53 -6.80 -4.37
C MET A 82 11.04 -7.60 -3.15
N MET A 83 11.97 -8.00 -2.27
CA MET A 83 11.70 -8.70 -1.02
C MET A 83 11.53 -7.75 0.18
N TYR A 84 11.45 -6.44 -0.04
CA TYR A 84 11.19 -5.50 1.04
C TYR A 84 9.74 -5.57 1.46
N GLU A 85 9.50 -5.40 2.76
CA GLU A 85 8.14 -5.40 3.32
C GLU A 85 7.42 -4.11 2.96
N VAL A 86 6.15 -4.21 2.56
CA VAL A 86 5.33 -3.02 2.28
C VAL A 86 4.59 -2.62 3.55
N MET A 87 4.77 -1.37 3.96
CA MET A 87 4.29 -0.82 5.23
C MET A 87 3.50 0.47 4.97
N ILE A 88 2.46 0.72 5.76
CA ILE A 88 1.70 1.97 5.76
C ILE A 88 2.17 2.87 6.91
N LYS A 89 2.49 4.13 6.61
CA LYS A 89 2.83 5.17 7.59
C LYS A 89 1.69 6.17 7.72
N VAL A 90 0.80 5.97 8.69
CA VAL A 90 -0.41 6.82 8.90
C VAL A 90 -0.08 8.24 9.34
N SER A 91 0.92 8.39 10.20
CA SER A 91 1.47 9.67 10.67
C SER A 91 2.80 9.41 11.38
N ASN A 92 3.49 10.46 11.84
CA ASN A 92 4.68 10.31 12.68
C ASN A 92 4.36 9.81 14.10
N GLU A 93 3.10 9.87 14.54
CA GLU A 93 2.67 9.47 15.87
C GLU A 93 2.23 7.99 15.94
N HIS A 94 2.09 7.33 14.78
CA HIS A 94 1.63 5.96 14.69
C HIS A 94 2.77 5.05 14.24
N PRO A 95 2.84 3.79 14.73
CA PRO A 95 3.79 2.82 14.22
C PRO A 95 3.51 2.52 12.74
N LEU A 96 4.54 2.04 12.04
CA LEU A 96 4.37 1.48 10.70
C LEU A 96 3.45 0.27 10.76
N MET A 97 2.42 0.26 9.91
CA MET A 97 1.40 -0.78 9.90
C MET A 97 1.65 -1.75 8.74
N PRO A 98 1.75 -3.07 9.01
CA PRO A 98 1.93 -4.05 7.96
C PRO A 98 0.65 -4.24 7.13
N ILE A 99 0.82 -4.46 5.83
CA ILE A 99 -0.29 -4.80 4.95
C ILE A 99 -0.71 -6.26 5.16
N ILE A 100 -2.02 -6.46 5.29
CA ILE A 100 -2.64 -7.78 5.43
C ILE A 100 -3.34 -8.24 4.16
N GLY A 101 -3.68 -7.33 3.24
CA GLY A 101 -4.29 -7.67 1.95
C GLY A 101 -4.38 -6.49 1.00
N PHE A 102 -4.85 -6.79 -0.21
CA PHE A 102 -5.08 -5.82 -1.29
C PHE A 102 -6.53 -5.95 -1.77
N GLY A 103 -7.06 -4.88 -2.35
CA GLY A 103 -8.34 -4.91 -3.03
C GLY A 103 -8.44 -3.78 -4.04
N ASP A 104 -9.31 -3.94 -5.04
CA ASP A 104 -9.50 -2.95 -6.08
C ASP A 104 -10.97 -2.60 -6.28
N ASN A 105 -11.19 -1.42 -6.86
CA ASN A 105 -12.48 -0.98 -7.36
C ASN A 105 -12.28 -0.40 -8.75
N HIS A 106 -12.55 -1.20 -9.78
CA HIS A 106 -12.43 -0.79 -11.18
C HIS A 106 -13.34 0.38 -11.57
N LYS A 107 -14.51 0.52 -10.93
CA LYS A 107 -15.47 1.58 -11.26
C LYS A 107 -14.95 2.94 -10.81
N GLU A 108 -14.38 2.99 -9.61
CA GLU A 108 -13.83 4.22 -9.02
C GLU A 108 -12.33 4.40 -9.26
N LYS A 109 -11.69 3.43 -9.93
CA LYS A 109 -10.24 3.39 -10.16
C LYS A 109 -9.46 3.54 -8.85
N GLN A 110 -9.76 2.67 -7.89
CA GLN A 110 -9.07 2.65 -6.59
C GLN A 110 -8.36 1.33 -6.39
N TYR A 111 -7.14 1.40 -5.85
CA TYR A 111 -6.38 0.25 -5.41
C TYR A 111 -6.06 0.44 -3.92
N THR A 112 -6.49 -0.51 -3.10
CA THR A 112 -6.58 -0.38 -1.65
C THR A 112 -5.66 -1.36 -0.95
N PHE A 113 -4.84 -0.83 -0.04
CA PHE A 113 -4.03 -1.58 0.90
C PHE A 113 -4.79 -1.72 2.22
N PHE A 114 -5.04 -2.96 2.65
CA PHE A 114 -5.69 -3.24 3.93
C PHE A 114 -4.65 -3.35 5.04
N VAL A 115 -4.83 -2.59 6.13
CA VAL A 115 -3.97 -2.64 7.33
C VAL A 115 -4.79 -2.73 8.60
N ILE A 116 -4.27 -3.41 9.61
CA ILE A 116 -4.89 -3.47 10.93
C ILE A 116 -4.47 -2.24 11.75
N SER A 117 -5.46 -1.56 12.32
CA SER A 117 -5.30 -0.38 13.20
C SER A 117 -5.56 -0.71 14.66
#